data_AF-A0A9E3D497-F1
#
_entry.id   AF-A0A9E3D497-F1
#
_cell.length_a   1.000
_cell.length_b   1.000
_cell.length_c   1.000
_cell.angle_alpha   90.00
_cell.angle_beta   90.00
_cell.angle_gamma   90.00
#
_symmetry.space_group_name_H-M   'P 1'
#
loop_
_entity.id
_entity.type
_entity.pdbx_description
1 polymer ?
#
loop_
_entity_poly.entity_id
_entity_poly.type
_entity_poly.pdbx_seq_one_letter_code
_entity_poly.pdbx_strand_id
1 'polypeptide(L)'
;MVAANPLPIRRALISVSGKTGIVAFASALAARGVTLISTGGSAQTLGAAGIPVIEVAEVTGVTEFLDGRVKTLHPAIHGGLLARRDRPDHLAALTERRIAPIDLL
;
A
#
# COMPACT_ATOMS: atom_id res chain seq x y z
N MET A 1 29.25 -12.00 2.59
CA MET A 1 28.05 -11.14 2.60
C MET A 1 27.41 -11.22 1.23
N VAL A 2 26.24 -11.86 1.11
CA VAL A 2 25.45 -11.78 -0.12
C VAL A 2 24.78 -10.41 -0.10
N ALA A 3 25.04 -9.55 -1.09
CA ALA A 3 24.33 -8.29 -1.22
C ALA A 3 22.82 -8.60 -1.30
N ALA A 4 22.04 -8.01 -0.40
CA ALA A 4 20.59 -8.17 -0.42
C ALA A 4 20.07 -7.56 -1.72
N ASN A 5 19.67 -8.40 -2.67
CA ASN A 5 19.04 -7.92 -3.89
C ASN A 5 17.70 -7.30 -3.48
N PRO A 6 17.44 -6.02 -3.77
CA PRO A 6 16.18 -5.39 -3.39
C PRO A 6 15.01 -6.16 -4.00
N LEU A 7 14.04 -6.48 -3.15
CA LEU A 7 12.83 -7.15 -3.62
C LEU A 7 12.08 -6.23 -4.59
N PRO A 8 11.48 -6.78 -5.66
CA PRO A 8 10.71 -5.98 -6.59
C PRO A 8 9.49 -5.38 -5.90
N ILE A 9 9.23 -4.11 -6.18
CA ILE A 9 8.04 -3.40 -5.70
C ILE A 9 6.84 -3.91 -6.50
N ARG A 10 5.90 -4.58 -5.83
CA ARG A 10 4.65 -5.05 -6.44
C ARG A 10 3.45 -4.28 -5.91
N ARG A 11 3.49 -3.81 -4.66
CA ARG A 11 2.42 -3.01 -4.05
C ARG A 11 2.98 -1.81 -3.30
N ALA A 12 2.39 -0.64 -3.52
CA ALA A 12 2.74 0.62 -2.86
C ALA A 12 1.55 1.21 -2.11
N LEU A 13 1.73 1.62 -0.86
CA LEU A 13 0.76 2.39 -0.09
C LEU A 13 1.13 3.86 -0.12
N ILE A 14 0.34 4.73 -0.74
CA ILE A 14 0.61 6.17 -0.85
C ILE A 14 -0.34 6.94 0.06
N SER A 15 0.19 7.56 1.12
CA SER A 15 -0.60 8.40 2.03
C SER A 15 0.17 9.64 2.47
N VAL A 16 0.20 10.64 1.59
CA VAL A 16 0.90 11.92 1.86
C VAL A 16 -0.07 13.06 2.12
N SER A 17 0.34 14.06 2.92
CA SER A 17 -0.43 15.30 3.08
C SER A 17 -0.19 16.23 1.88
N GLY A 18 1.07 16.51 1.55
CA GLY A 18 1.45 17.31 0.38
C GLY A 18 1.29 16.54 -0.93
N LYS A 19 0.58 17.12 -1.90
CA LYS A 19 0.24 16.47 -3.17
C LYS A 19 1.23 16.74 -4.32
N THR A 20 2.27 17.53 -4.06
CA THR A 20 3.27 17.89 -5.07
C THR A 20 3.93 16.64 -5.65
N GLY A 21 3.86 16.47 -6.97
CA GLY A 21 4.52 15.39 -7.71
C GLY A 21 3.88 14.00 -7.59
N ILE A 22 2.83 13.80 -6.78
CA ILE A 22 2.34 12.44 -6.51
C ILE A 22 1.72 11.77 -7.73
N VAL A 23 1.10 12.54 -8.62
CA VAL A 23 0.46 12.02 -9.84
C VAL A 23 1.52 11.45 -10.78
N ALA A 24 2.61 12.19 -11.01
CA ALA A 24 3.71 11.72 -11.85
C ALA A 24 4.38 10.47 -11.25
N PHE A 25 4.60 10.47 -9.93
CA PHE A 25 5.18 9.34 -9.21
C PHE A 25 4.32 8.09 -9.28
N ALA A 26 3.03 8.21 -8.93
CA ALA A 26 2.07 7.10 -8.96
C ALA A 26 1.86 6.56 -10.39
N SER A 27 1.80 7.44 -11.39
CA SER A 27 1.69 7.04 -12.79
C SER A 27 2.88 6.18 -13.23
N ALA A 28 4.11 6.58 -12.86
CA ALA A 28 5.31 5.79 -13.17
C ALA A 28 5.30 4.40 -12.50
N LEU A 29 4.79 4.29 -11.28
CA LEU A 29 4.60 3.01 -10.60
C LEU A 29 3.54 2.14 -11.29
N ALA A 30 2.38 2.72 -11.58
CA ALA A 30 1.28 2.01 -12.26
C ALA A 30 1.69 1.52 -13.65
N ALA A 31 2.44 2.32 -14.42
CA ALA A 31 2.99 1.93 -15.73
C ALA A 31 3.95 0.72 -15.66
N ARG A 32 4.51 0.45 -14.48
CA ARG A 32 5.37 -0.72 -14.21
C ARG A 32 4.60 -1.89 -13.60
N GLY A 33 3.27 -1.82 -13.54
CA GLY A 33 2.40 -2.86 -13.00
C GLY A 33 2.33 -2.91 -11.47
N VAL A 34 2.77 -1.85 -10.77
CA VAL A 34 2.66 -1.78 -9.31
C VAL A 34 1.20 -1.52 -8.93
N THR A 35 0.66 -2.32 -8.02
CA THR A 35 -0.67 -2.04 -7.45
C THR A 35 -0.56 -0.90 -6.45
N LEU A 36 -1.38 0.13 -6.64
CA LEU A 36 -1.43 1.28 -5.76
C LEU A 36 -2.56 1.13 -4.75
N ILE A 37 -2.23 1.33 -3.48
CA ILE A 37 -3.17 1.46 -2.38
C ILE A 37 -3.05 2.90 -1.87
N SER A 38 -4.16 3.57 -1.55
CA SER A 38 -4.12 4.96 -1.07
C SER A 38 -5.25 5.26 -0.09
N THR A 39 -5.18 6.42 0.56
CA THR A 39 -6.18 6.85 1.54
C THR A 39 -6.80 8.20 1.18
N GLY A 40 -8.11 8.34 1.36
CA GLY A 40 -8.82 9.62 1.41
C GLY A 40 -8.39 10.59 0.31
N GLY A 41 -7.95 11.79 0.68
CA GLY A 41 -7.56 12.82 -0.29
C GLY A 41 -6.42 12.42 -1.25
N SER A 42 -5.54 11.48 -0.89
CA SER A 42 -4.52 10.98 -1.82
C SER A 42 -5.13 10.04 -2.85
N ALA A 43 -6.06 9.16 -2.45
CA ALA A 43 -6.79 8.28 -3.36
C ALA A 43 -7.63 9.11 -4.34
N GLN A 44 -8.33 10.13 -3.83
CA GLN A 44 -9.11 11.06 -4.64
C GLN A 44 -8.25 11.81 -5.68
N THR A 45 -7.08 12.31 -5.27
CA THR A 45 -6.17 13.03 -6.19
C THR A 45 -5.68 12.12 -7.33
N LEU A 46 -5.33 10.86 -7.02
CA LEU A 46 -4.85 9.90 -8.00
C LEU A 46 -5.99 9.42 -8.92
N GLY A 47 -7.16 9.13 -8.36
CA GLY A 47 -8.35 8.73 -9.12
C GLY A 47 -8.82 9.84 -10.07
N ALA A 48 -8.80 11.11 -9.64
CA ALA A 48 -9.12 12.25 -10.50
C ALA A 48 -8.16 12.41 -11.69
N ALA A 49 -6.93 11.92 -11.56
CA ALA A 49 -5.94 11.87 -12.65
C ALA A 49 -6.07 10.60 -13.53
N GLY A 50 -7.09 9.76 -13.30
CA GLY A 50 -7.31 8.52 -14.05
C GLY A 50 -6.36 7.38 -13.66
N ILE A 51 -5.63 7.50 -12.54
CA ILE A 51 -4.71 6.47 -12.08
C ILE A 51 -5.48 5.43 -11.26
N PRO A 52 -5.45 4.13 -11.63
CA PRO A 52 -6.09 3.08 -10.85
C PRO A 52 -5.48 2.98 -9.45
N VAL A 53 -6.34 3.05 -8.43
CA VAL A 53 -5.92 2.97 -7.03
C VAL A 53 -6.98 2.21 -6.24
N ILE A 54 -6.52 1.36 -5.32
CA ILE A 54 -7.36 0.65 -4.36
C ILE A 54 -7.42 1.50 -3.09
N GLU A 55 -8.62 1.83 -2.62
CA GLU A 55 -8.80 2.53 -1.36
C GLU A 55 -8.40 1.63 -0.19
N VAL A 56 -7.74 2.17 0.85
CA VAL A 56 -7.45 1.40 2.07
C VAL A 56 -8.73 0.83 2.69
N ALA A 57 -9.84 1.56 2.63
CA ALA A 57 -11.13 1.07 3.12
C ALA A 57 -11.62 -0.19 2.38
N GLU A 58 -11.30 -0.33 1.09
CA GLU A 58 -11.61 -1.54 0.31
C GLU A 58 -10.73 -2.73 0.76
N VAL A 59 -9.48 -2.47 1.11
CA VAL A 59 -8.54 -3.50 1.62
C VAL A 59 -8.93 -3.96 3.02
N THR A 60 -9.38 -3.05 3.88
CA THR A 60 -9.63 -3.33 5.30
C THR A 60 -11.09 -3.70 5.58
N GLY A 61 -12.03 -3.31 4.72
CA GLY A 61 -13.46 -3.35 5.00
C GLY A 61 -13.91 -2.34 6.06
N VAL A 62 -13.03 -1.41 6.45
CA VAL A 62 -13.28 -0.42 7.50
C VAL A 62 -13.16 0.98 6.91
N THR A 63 -14.26 1.72 6.95
CA THR A 63 -14.27 3.16 6.63
C THR A 63 -13.49 3.93 7.68
N GLU A 64 -12.80 4.99 7.26
CA GLU A 64 -12.08 5.86 8.20
C GLU A 64 -13.01 6.49 9.25
N PHE A 65 -12.48 6.72 10.45
CA PHE A 65 -13.20 7.37 11.56
C PHE A 65 -12.25 8.19 12.45
N LEU A 66 -12.83 8.98 13.36
CA LEU A 66 -12.13 9.98 14.19
C LEU A 66 -11.39 11.02 13.33
N ASP A 67 -12.10 11.66 12.39
CA ASP A 67 -11.56 12.70 11.49
C ASP A 67 -10.28 12.25 10.75
N GLY A 68 -10.32 11.01 10.24
CA GLY A 68 -9.21 10.41 9.49
C GLY A 68 -8.01 9.99 10.36
N ARG A 69 -8.10 10.07 11.69
CA ARG A 69 -7.06 9.58 12.61
C ARG A 69 -6.93 8.06 12.56
N VAL A 70 -8.02 7.35 12.29
CA VAL A 70 -8.02 5.88 12.19
C VAL A 70 -8.49 5.48 10.80
N LYS A 71 -7.52 5.26 9.92
CA LYS A 71 -7.74 4.82 8.53
C LYS A 71 -6.86 3.63 8.12
N THR A 72 -5.60 3.62 8.58
CA THR A 72 -4.59 2.60 8.22
C THR A 72 -4.20 1.68 9.37
N LEU A 73 -4.66 1.94 10.60
CA LEU A 73 -4.37 1.13 11.80
C LEU A 73 -5.13 -0.20 11.77
N HIS A 74 -4.81 -1.04 10.79
CA HIS A 74 -5.48 -2.30 10.52
C HIS A 74 -4.46 -3.42 10.23
N PRO A 75 -4.69 -4.67 10.70
CA PRO A 75 -3.79 -5.79 10.44
C PRO A 75 -3.52 -6.06 8.96
N ALA A 76 -4.51 -5.83 8.07
CA ALA A 76 -4.32 -6.01 6.63
C ALA A 76 -3.31 -5.00 6.02
N ILE A 77 -3.10 -3.85 6.66
CA ILE A 77 -2.10 -2.86 6.22
C ILE A 77 -0.76 -3.14 6.92
N HIS A 78 -0.76 -3.17 8.25
CA HIS A 78 0.47 -3.31 9.02
C HIS A 78 1.08 -4.71 8.90
N GLY A 79 0.28 -5.77 8.75
CA GLY A 79 0.79 -7.10 8.43
C GLY A 79 1.52 -7.12 7.09
N GLY A 80 0.95 -6.48 6.07
CA GLY A 80 1.59 -6.37 4.75
C GLY A 80 2.92 -5.61 4.77
N LEU A 81 3.03 -4.58 5.62
CA LEU A 81 4.25 -3.77 5.80
C LEU A 81 5.31 -4.47 6.66
N LEU A 82 4.89 -5.11 7.77
CA LEU A 82 5.80 -5.59 8.82
C LEU A 82 6.25 -7.05 8.62
N ALA A 83 5.58 -7.81 7.75
CA ALA A 83 5.98 -9.19 7.48
C ALA A 83 7.38 -9.27 6.86
N ARG A 84 8.29 -9.94 7.58
CA ARG A 84 9.62 -10.27 7.11
C ARG A 84 9.57 -11.30 5.99
N ARG A 85 10.17 -10.97 4.85
CA ARG A 85 10.12 -11.80 3.63
C ARG A 85 11.13 -12.95 3.62
N ASP A 86 12.12 -12.88 4.50
CA ASP A 86 13.11 -13.94 4.74
C ASP A 86 12.63 -14.98 5.77
N ARG A 87 11.42 -14.81 6.30
CA ARG A 87 10.81 -15.68 7.32
C ARG A 87 9.60 -16.44 6.76
N PRO A 88 9.73 -17.76 6.47
CA PRO A 88 8.64 -18.56 5.92
C PRO A 88 7.36 -18.55 6.76
N ASP A 89 7.50 -18.48 8.09
CA ASP A 89 6.37 -18.41 9.04
C ASP A 89 5.57 -17.10 8.90
N HIS A 90 6.23 -15.98 8.64
CA HIS A 90 5.55 -14.70 8.37
C HIS A 90 4.78 -14.76 7.04
N LEU A 91 5.38 -15.34 5.99
CA LEU A 91 4.73 -15.47 4.67
C LEU A 91 3.52 -16.41 4.73
N ALA A 92 3.61 -17.50 5.51
CA ALA A 92 2.49 -18.39 5.75
C ALA A 92 1.33 -17.66 6.46
N ALA A 93 1.63 -16.89 7.51
CA ALA A 93 0.62 -16.11 8.23
C ALA A 93 -0.07 -15.05 7.35
N LEU A 94 0.66 -14.40 6.44
CA LEU A 94 0.06 -13.50 5.45
C LEU A 94 -0.89 -14.24 4.51
N THR A 95 -0.48 -15.41 4.00
CA THR A 95 -1.26 -16.21 3.07
C THR A 95 -2.56 -16.69 3.71
N GLU A 96 -2.48 -17.24 4.94
CA GLU A 96 -3.64 -17.71 5.72
C GLU A 96 -4.67 -16.59 5.94
N ARG A 97 -4.19 -15.38 6.23
CA ARG A 97 -5.03 -14.21 6.49
C ARG A 97 -5.41 -13.44 5.23
N ARG A 98 -4.98 -13.90 4.05
CA ARG A 98 -5.18 -13.24 2.74
C ARG A 98 -4.67 -11.80 2.72
N ILE A 99 -3.57 -11.54 3.42
CA ILE A 99 -2.95 -10.21 3.48
C ILE A 99 -1.89 -10.13 2.39
N ALA A 100 -2.10 -9.24 1.43
CA ALA A 100 -1.10 -8.97 0.41
C ALA A 100 0.06 -8.16 1.03
N PRO A 101 1.32 -8.52 0.74
CA PRO A 101 2.44 -7.75 1.24
C PRO A 101 2.54 -6.35 0.62
N ILE A 102 3.11 -5.39 1.34
CA ILE A 102 3.34 -4.01 0.87
C ILE A 102 4.85 -3.79 0.81
N ASP A 103 5.33 -3.29 -0.32
CA ASP A 103 6.76 -3.20 -0.62
C ASP A 103 7.28 -1.75 -0.61
N LEU A 104 6.37 -0.77 -0.70
CA LEU A 104 6.66 0.67 -0.68
C LEU A 104 5.59 1.40 0.13
N LEU A 105 6.00 2.38 0.95
CA LEU A 105 5.16 3.28 1.75
C LEU A 105 5.55 4.74 1.46
#